data_AF-A0A5F5PTE2-F1
#
_entry.id   AF-A0A5F5PTE2-F1
#
_cell.length_a   1.000
_cell.length_b   1.000
_cell.length_c   1.000
_cell.angle_alpha   90.00
_cell.angle_beta   90.00
_cell.angle_gamma   90.00
#
_symmetry.space_group_name_H-M   'P 1'
#
loop_
_entity.id
_entity.type
_entity.pdbx_description
1 polymer ?
#
loop_
_entity_poly.entity_id
_entity_poly.type
_entity_poly.pdbx_seq_one_letter_code
_entity_poly.pdbx_strand_id
1 'polypeptide(L)'
;MTVERWLRLPGKGLAMLHVTRGVWGSRFRVWPLSPALLGSPRAASSLAVKMGEYRKMWNPTEPRAWAQQYRERFIPFSKEQLLRLLIQALYDPINPDRETLDQPSLTDSQRLSNEQEVLRALEPLLAQANFSQLSEDTLAYALVVHHPQDEVQVTINLDQYLYMQFWALGQRVGQMPRKSSVGSERGFFTKSPPAERRYFKRVVLAARTKGGHLVLKSFKDTPLEGLEQLLPELKVRTPALQRALLNLTLFVSGVVFFVNVCMVVLSDLKVATSLLLLFFAAFMGLRASKMFGQRRSAQALELAHMLYYRSTSNNSELLSALALRAQDEHAKEALLAHSFLARRPQGARRPPEETSQWLQSEVENWLLAQSGCDVAFNGTRALAHLKALTPISGMYPPPGFPKLDPLAAVTSESPQAAPSSANP
;
A
#
# COMPACT_ATOMS: atom_id res chain seq x y z
N MET A 1 -25.38 -48.90 8.57
CA MET A 1 -26.78 -48.45 8.72
C MET A 1 -26.79 -46.96 8.99
N THR A 2 -27.11 -46.17 7.98
CA THR A 2 -27.32 -44.71 8.07
C THR A 2 -28.76 -44.47 8.50
N VAL A 3 -28.97 -43.66 9.54
CA VAL A 3 -30.29 -43.24 9.97
C VAL A 3 -30.40 -41.74 9.70
N GLU A 4 -31.35 -41.35 8.86
CA GLU A 4 -31.65 -39.95 8.57
C GLU A 4 -32.76 -39.47 9.51
N ARG A 5 -32.52 -38.36 10.22
CA ARG A 5 -33.51 -37.77 11.13
C ARG A 5 -33.62 -36.27 10.90
N TRP A 6 -34.81 -35.84 10.54
CA TRP A 6 -35.15 -34.43 10.34
C TRP A 6 -35.58 -33.79 11.67
N LEU A 7 -35.00 -32.64 12.00
CA LEU A 7 -35.36 -31.86 13.19
C LEU A 7 -35.75 -30.44 12.75
N ARG A 8 -36.94 -29.99 13.19
CA ARG A 8 -37.36 -28.59 13.09
C ARG A 8 -36.90 -27.84 14.34
N LEU A 9 -36.16 -26.76 14.15
CA LEU A 9 -35.81 -25.81 15.21
C LEU A 9 -36.60 -24.51 15.02
N PRO A 10 -37.07 -23.84 16.10
CA PRO A 10 -37.82 -22.60 15.96
C PRO A 10 -36.88 -21.46 15.52
N GLY A 11 -37.23 -20.77 14.44
CA GLY A 11 -36.60 -19.52 14.00
C GLY A 11 -35.50 -19.63 12.94
N LYS A 12 -35.06 -20.83 12.56
CA LYS A 12 -34.14 -21.08 11.44
C LYS A 12 -34.54 -22.43 10.81
N GLY A 13 -34.76 -22.47 9.50
CA GLY A 13 -35.36 -23.61 8.79
C GLY A 13 -34.66 -24.98 8.96
N LEU A 14 -35.22 -26.01 8.30
CA LEU A 14 -34.83 -27.42 8.41
C LEU A 14 -33.33 -27.65 8.15
N ALA A 15 -32.65 -28.34 9.08
CA ALA A 15 -31.28 -28.80 8.93
C ALA A 15 -31.22 -30.34 8.94
N MET A 16 -30.45 -30.91 8.02
CA MET A 16 -30.24 -32.35 7.87
C MET A 16 -28.91 -32.74 8.52
N LEU A 17 -28.92 -33.81 9.35
CA LEU A 17 -27.77 -34.22 10.14
C LEU A 17 -27.37 -35.65 9.75
N HIS A 18 -26.18 -35.81 9.15
CA HIS A 18 -25.58 -37.12 8.91
C HIS A 18 -24.66 -37.49 10.08
N VAL A 19 -24.93 -38.64 10.71
CA VAL A 19 -24.09 -39.19 11.78
C VAL A 19 -23.44 -40.49 11.28
N THR A 20 -22.11 -40.49 11.18
CA THR A 20 -21.29 -41.70 10.99
C THR A 20 -20.47 -41.97 12.26
N ARG A 21 -20.40 -43.22 12.68
CA ARG A 21 -19.78 -43.66 13.94
C ARG A 21 -18.36 -44.17 13.65
N GLY A 22 -17.31 -43.55 14.21
CA GLY A 22 -15.94 -44.06 14.09
C GLY A 22 -14.82 -43.18 14.66
N VAL A 23 -14.51 -43.40 15.94
CA VAL A 23 -13.22 -43.34 16.69
C VAL A 23 -12.24 -42.15 16.52
N TRP A 24 -11.90 -41.61 17.70
CA TRP A 24 -11.10 -40.44 18.07
C TRP A 24 -9.57 -40.59 17.91
N GLY A 25 -8.87 -39.48 17.68
CA GLY A 25 -7.56 -39.24 18.29
C GLY A 25 -6.48 -38.53 17.47
N SER A 26 -6.53 -37.20 17.34
CA SER A 26 -5.31 -36.38 17.23
C SER A 26 -5.56 -34.98 17.79
N ARG A 27 -4.85 -34.66 18.87
CA ARG A 27 -4.87 -33.36 19.54
C ARG A 27 -4.20 -32.32 18.65
N PHE A 28 -4.98 -31.53 17.93
CA PHE A 28 -4.51 -30.25 17.42
C PHE A 28 -4.54 -29.23 18.55
N ARG A 29 -3.36 -28.84 19.03
CA ARG A 29 -3.20 -27.74 19.97
C ARG A 29 -3.30 -26.43 19.18
N VAL A 30 -4.50 -25.87 19.13
CA VAL A 30 -4.77 -24.54 18.57
C VAL A 30 -4.06 -23.51 19.44
N TRP A 31 -3.10 -22.80 18.86
CA TRP A 31 -2.57 -21.57 19.46
C TRP A 31 -3.68 -20.51 19.45
N PRO A 32 -3.87 -19.74 20.54
CA PRO A 32 -4.86 -18.68 20.53
C PRO A 32 -4.34 -17.55 19.63
N LEU A 33 -4.87 -17.48 18.41
CA LEU A 33 -4.93 -16.20 17.70
C LEU A 33 -5.82 -15.30 18.55
N SER A 34 -5.23 -14.35 19.25
CA SER A 34 -5.96 -13.34 20.01
C SER A 34 -7.00 -12.69 19.09
N PRO A 35 -8.31 -12.80 19.39
CA PRO A 35 -9.34 -12.12 18.61
C PRO A 35 -9.41 -10.68 19.09
N ALA A 36 -8.47 -9.84 18.64
CA ALA A 36 -8.50 -8.40 18.93
C ALA A 36 -8.42 -7.52 17.67
N LEU A 37 -8.21 -8.11 16.49
CA LEU A 37 -7.80 -7.34 15.31
C LEU A 37 -8.82 -7.45 14.19
N LEU A 38 -9.97 -6.80 14.39
CA LEU A 38 -10.85 -6.42 13.31
C LEU A 38 -11.35 -5.02 13.62
N GLY A 39 -10.99 -4.05 12.77
CA GLY A 39 -11.39 -2.66 12.93
C GLY A 39 -12.91 -2.55 12.94
N SER A 40 -13.50 -2.59 14.13
CA SER A 40 -14.88 -2.13 14.36
C SER A 40 -14.92 -0.62 14.14
N PRO A 41 -16.10 0.01 13.98
CA PRO A 41 -16.20 1.48 13.99
C PRO A 41 -15.54 2.15 15.21
N ARG A 42 -15.18 1.40 16.27
CA ARG A 42 -14.36 1.89 17.39
C ARG A 42 -12.89 2.15 17.03
N ALA A 43 -12.34 1.53 15.99
CA ALA A 43 -10.94 1.70 15.59
C ALA A 43 -10.66 3.11 15.05
N ALA A 44 -11.59 3.68 14.27
CA ALA A 44 -11.50 5.08 13.84
C ALA A 44 -11.57 6.06 15.03
N SER A 45 -12.41 5.77 16.04
CA SER A 45 -12.46 6.57 17.26
C SER A 45 -11.22 6.41 18.16
N SER A 46 -10.64 5.20 18.25
CA SER A 46 -9.41 4.95 18.99
C SER A 46 -8.24 5.74 18.39
N LEU A 47 -8.10 5.68 17.07
CA LEU A 47 -7.09 6.45 16.36
C LEU A 47 -7.30 7.96 16.50
N ALA A 48 -8.55 8.43 16.45
CA ALA A 48 -8.87 9.85 16.67
C ALA A 48 -8.43 10.34 18.07
N VAL A 49 -8.62 9.50 19.10
CA VAL A 49 -8.15 9.78 20.47
C VAL A 49 -6.63 9.84 20.52
N LYS A 50 -5.93 8.85 19.96
CA LYS A 50 -4.46 8.83 19.87
C LYS A 50 -3.92 10.04 19.11
N MET A 51 -4.51 10.40 17.97
CA MET A 51 -4.15 11.62 17.23
C MET A 51 -4.35 12.88 18.09
N GLY A 52 -5.39 12.91 18.92
CA GLY A 52 -5.62 13.98 19.89
C GLY A 52 -4.53 14.08 20.95
N GLU A 53 -3.99 12.95 21.43
CA GLU A 53 -2.86 12.92 22.36
C GLU A 53 -1.59 13.47 21.70
N TYR A 54 -1.25 12.99 20.50
CA TYR A 54 -0.08 13.48 19.75
C TYR A 54 -0.18 14.97 19.42
N ARG A 55 -1.37 15.51 19.14
CA ARG A 55 -1.59 16.96 18.91
C ARG A 55 -1.35 17.82 20.14
N LYS A 56 -1.52 17.27 21.35
CA LYS A 56 -1.29 17.98 22.61
C LYS A 56 0.19 17.97 23.02
N MET A 57 1.01 17.10 22.44
CA MET A 57 2.44 17.04 22.71
C MET A 57 3.15 18.22 22.06
N TRP A 58 3.95 18.95 22.84
CA TRP A 58 4.79 20.03 22.32
C TRP A 58 5.86 19.49 21.34
N ASN A 59 6.43 18.31 21.64
CA ASN A 59 7.35 17.56 20.77
C ASN A 59 6.88 16.10 20.66
N PRO A 60 6.12 15.71 19.62
CA PRO A 60 5.66 14.34 19.45
C PRO A 60 6.86 13.39 19.26
N THR A 61 6.91 12.33 20.06
CA THR A 61 8.02 11.36 20.06
C THR A 61 7.65 10.13 19.23
N GLU A 62 8.62 9.56 18.51
CA GLU A 62 8.41 8.34 17.71
C GLU A 62 7.97 7.13 18.59
N PRO A 63 7.14 6.21 18.06
CA PRO A 63 6.80 4.97 18.76
C PRO A 63 8.02 4.09 19.07
N ARG A 64 8.00 3.40 20.22
CA ARG A 64 9.11 2.55 20.66
C ARG A 64 9.35 1.39 19.68
N ALA A 65 10.63 1.12 19.36
CA ALA A 65 11.09 -0.03 18.56
C ALA A 65 10.54 -0.12 17.11
N TRP A 66 9.97 0.95 16.58
CA TRP A 66 9.32 0.94 15.26
C TRP A 66 10.26 0.53 14.11
N ALA A 67 11.54 0.92 14.17
CA ALA A 67 12.56 0.52 13.20
C ALA A 67 12.84 -0.99 13.17
N GLN A 68 12.70 -1.68 14.31
CA GLN A 68 12.84 -3.14 14.39
C GLN A 68 11.53 -3.84 14.00
N GLN A 69 10.39 -3.23 14.30
CA GLN A 69 9.05 -3.76 14.02
C GLN A 69 8.73 -3.81 12.52
N TYR A 70 9.12 -2.78 11.76
CA TYR A 70 8.84 -2.66 10.33
C TYR A 70 9.99 -3.13 9.42
N ARG A 71 10.90 -3.92 9.99
CA ARG A 71 11.98 -4.55 9.22
C ARG A 71 11.40 -5.60 8.26
N GLU A 72 12.02 -5.75 7.09
CA GLU A 72 11.59 -6.73 6.08
C GLU A 72 11.58 -8.14 6.70
N ARG A 73 10.39 -8.77 6.75
CA ARG A 73 10.16 -10.10 7.32
C ARG A 73 9.16 -10.86 6.42
N PHE A 74 9.61 -12.00 5.87
CA PHE A 74 8.91 -13.30 5.87
C PHE A 74 7.71 -13.68 4.94
N ILE A 75 7.72 -14.87 4.23
CA ILE A 75 6.54 -15.42 3.44
C ILE A 75 6.34 -16.94 3.39
N PRO A 76 5.09 -17.54 3.41
CA PRO A 76 4.89 -18.75 2.61
C PRO A 76 3.54 -19.07 1.93
N PHE A 77 3.40 -19.09 0.58
CA PHE A 77 2.33 -19.82 -0.16
C PHE A 77 2.63 -19.99 -1.68
N SER A 78 1.81 -20.78 -2.39
CA SER A 78 1.82 -20.95 -3.86
C SER A 78 0.85 -20.01 -4.60
N LYS A 79 1.33 -19.43 -5.71
CA LYS A 79 0.73 -18.33 -6.51
C LYS A 79 -0.69 -18.57 -7.01
N GLU A 80 -0.96 -19.76 -7.56
CA GLU A 80 -2.17 -20.00 -8.36
C GLU A 80 -3.45 -20.19 -7.53
N GLN A 81 -3.32 -20.73 -6.32
CA GLN A 81 -4.46 -20.98 -5.44
C GLN A 81 -4.94 -19.69 -4.76
N LEU A 82 -4.02 -18.82 -4.34
CA LEU A 82 -4.35 -17.54 -3.71
C LEU A 82 -4.94 -16.54 -4.71
N LEU A 83 -4.40 -16.45 -5.93
CA LEU A 83 -4.91 -15.49 -6.91
C LEU A 83 -6.32 -15.84 -7.41
N ARG A 84 -6.61 -17.12 -7.69
CA ARG A 84 -7.97 -17.52 -8.10
C ARG A 84 -8.99 -17.30 -6.98
N LEU A 85 -8.68 -17.73 -5.76
CA LEU A 85 -9.64 -17.60 -4.66
C LEU A 85 -9.85 -16.14 -4.23
N LEU A 86 -8.77 -15.36 -4.11
CA LEU A 86 -8.87 -14.01 -3.59
C LEU A 86 -9.44 -13.03 -4.62
N ILE A 87 -9.02 -13.12 -5.89
CA ILE A 87 -9.50 -12.23 -6.94
C ILE A 87 -10.87 -12.66 -7.47
N GLN A 88 -11.03 -13.90 -7.96
CA GLN A 88 -12.27 -14.31 -8.64
C GLN A 88 -13.43 -14.58 -7.68
N ALA A 89 -13.18 -15.13 -6.48
CA ALA A 89 -14.26 -15.50 -5.57
C ALA A 89 -14.64 -14.40 -4.57
N LEU A 90 -13.67 -13.61 -4.09
CA LEU A 90 -13.88 -12.66 -2.98
C LEU A 90 -13.88 -11.20 -3.41
N TYR A 91 -12.93 -10.78 -4.27
CA TYR A 91 -12.77 -9.36 -4.64
C TYR A 91 -13.62 -8.91 -5.84
N ASP A 92 -13.75 -9.74 -6.87
CA ASP A 92 -14.51 -9.40 -8.09
C ASP A 92 -15.94 -8.88 -7.84
N PRO A 93 -16.74 -9.42 -6.90
CA PRO A 93 -18.07 -8.91 -6.59
C PRO A 93 -18.09 -7.49 -5.98
N ILE A 94 -16.98 -7.05 -5.38
CA ILE A 94 -16.85 -5.75 -4.71
C ILE A 94 -15.90 -4.78 -5.44
N ASN A 95 -15.26 -5.23 -6.52
CA ASN A 95 -14.29 -4.44 -7.26
C ASN A 95 -14.94 -3.22 -7.92
N PRO A 96 -14.52 -1.99 -7.58
CA PRO A 96 -15.08 -0.77 -8.19
C PRO A 96 -14.75 -0.63 -9.68
N ASP A 97 -13.64 -1.22 -10.13
CA ASP A 97 -13.15 -1.10 -11.51
C ASP A 97 -13.61 -2.27 -12.40
N ARG A 98 -14.67 -2.98 -12.01
CA ARG A 98 -15.16 -4.14 -12.75
C ARG A 98 -15.84 -3.71 -14.05
N GLU A 99 -15.35 -4.24 -15.16
CA GLU A 99 -15.90 -3.98 -16.50
C GLU A 99 -17.03 -4.96 -16.90
N THR A 100 -17.22 -6.06 -16.16
CA THR A 100 -18.25 -7.06 -16.45
C THR A 100 -19.55 -6.76 -15.69
N LEU A 101 -20.58 -6.31 -16.41
CA LEU A 101 -21.95 -6.20 -15.91
C LEU A 101 -22.50 -7.62 -15.64
N ASP A 102 -23.47 -7.76 -14.72
CA ASP A 102 -24.27 -8.98 -14.42
C ASP A 102 -24.07 -9.64 -13.04
N GLN A 103 -24.09 -8.86 -11.97
CA GLN A 103 -24.48 -9.36 -10.64
C GLN A 103 -25.50 -8.43 -9.97
N PRO A 104 -26.44 -8.96 -9.15
CA PRO A 104 -27.38 -8.13 -8.41
C PRO A 104 -26.61 -7.17 -7.50
N SER A 105 -27.07 -5.92 -7.43
CA SER A 105 -26.48 -4.90 -6.57
C SER A 105 -26.45 -5.38 -5.11
N LEU A 106 -25.24 -5.68 -4.61
CA LEU A 106 -25.04 -6.05 -3.21
C LEU A 106 -25.57 -4.95 -2.30
N THR A 107 -26.27 -5.34 -1.22
CA THR A 107 -26.65 -4.39 -0.17
C THR A 107 -25.38 -3.89 0.52
N ASP A 108 -25.36 -2.63 0.99
CA ASP A 108 -24.17 -2.07 1.64
C ASP A 108 -23.65 -2.88 2.83
N SER A 109 -24.54 -3.52 3.60
CA SER A 109 -24.17 -4.42 4.69
C SER A 109 -23.47 -5.70 4.21
N GLN A 110 -23.94 -6.29 3.11
CA GLN A 110 -23.31 -7.45 2.47
C GLN A 110 -21.96 -7.08 1.88
N ARG A 111 -21.87 -5.92 1.21
CA ARG A 111 -20.63 -5.39 0.66
C ARG A 111 -19.59 -5.17 1.76
N LEU A 112 -19.97 -4.58 2.89
CA LEU A 112 -19.09 -4.38 4.03
C LEU A 112 -18.57 -5.71 4.61
N SER A 113 -19.44 -6.72 4.71
CA SER A 113 -19.05 -8.06 5.16
C SER A 113 -18.03 -8.70 4.22
N ASN A 114 -18.27 -8.63 2.91
CA ASN A 114 -17.39 -9.19 1.88
C ASN A 114 -16.04 -8.45 1.86
N GLU A 115 -16.04 -7.13 1.97
CA GLU A 115 -14.81 -6.33 2.13
C GLU A 115 -13.99 -6.79 3.32
N GLN A 116 -14.64 -7.04 4.45
CA GLN A 116 -13.95 -7.48 5.66
C GLN A 116 -13.45 -8.93 5.56
N GLU A 117 -14.07 -9.76 4.73
CA GLU A 117 -13.55 -11.08 4.37
C GLU A 117 -12.34 -10.97 3.44
N VAL A 118 -12.38 -10.09 2.44
CA VAL A 118 -11.24 -9.79 1.57
C VAL A 118 -10.05 -9.27 2.38
N LEU A 119 -10.25 -8.34 3.31
CA LEU A 119 -9.17 -7.82 4.16
C LEU A 119 -8.54 -8.92 5.02
N ARG A 120 -9.36 -9.84 5.57
CA ARG A 120 -8.87 -11.00 6.32
C ARG A 120 -8.09 -11.98 5.44
N ALA A 121 -8.52 -12.19 4.20
CA ALA A 121 -7.81 -13.03 3.23
C ALA A 121 -6.53 -12.35 2.70
N LEU A 122 -6.49 -11.02 2.67
CA LEU A 122 -5.37 -10.21 2.21
C LEU A 122 -4.25 -10.14 3.26
N GLU A 123 -4.58 -10.15 4.55
CA GLU A 123 -3.60 -10.12 5.64
C GLU A 123 -2.48 -11.17 5.52
N PRO A 124 -2.76 -12.48 5.32
CA PRO A 124 -1.70 -13.45 5.12
C PRO A 124 -0.92 -13.19 3.83
N LEU A 125 -1.53 -12.67 2.76
CA LEU A 125 -0.82 -12.34 1.51
C LEU A 125 0.11 -11.12 1.67
N LEU A 126 -0.28 -10.13 2.48
CA LEU A 126 0.55 -8.97 2.81
C LEU A 126 1.69 -9.33 3.76
N ALA A 127 1.36 -10.05 4.83
CA ALA A 127 2.34 -10.57 5.77
C ALA A 127 3.39 -11.38 5.03
N GLN A 128 2.91 -12.20 4.08
CA GLN A 128 3.76 -12.80 3.09
C GLN A 128 4.55 -11.74 2.36
N ALA A 129 4.02 -10.85 1.51
CA ALA A 129 4.80 -9.92 0.69
C ALA A 129 5.79 -8.93 1.43
N ASN A 130 6.13 -9.20 2.70
CA ASN A 130 6.98 -8.53 3.66
C ASN A 130 6.37 -7.22 4.15
N PHE A 131 5.05 -7.08 4.05
CA PHE A 131 4.32 -5.94 4.55
C PHE A 131 3.91 -6.18 6.01
N SER A 132 4.21 -5.20 6.84
CA SER A 132 3.83 -5.19 8.25
C SER A 132 2.73 -4.18 8.49
N GLN A 133 1.69 -4.57 9.23
CA GLN A 133 0.60 -3.67 9.57
C GLN A 133 1.11 -2.53 10.48
N LEU A 134 0.74 -1.29 10.15
CA LEU A 134 1.08 -0.14 10.97
C LEU A 134 0.23 -0.13 12.25
N SER A 135 0.88 0.12 13.39
CA SER A 135 0.20 0.21 14.67
C SER A 135 -0.62 1.50 14.76
N GLU A 136 -1.64 1.54 15.63
CA GLU A 136 -2.43 2.77 15.84
C GLU A 136 -1.56 3.94 16.28
N ASP A 137 -0.50 3.69 17.07
CA ASP A 137 0.41 4.73 17.56
C ASP A 137 1.29 5.27 16.43
N THR A 138 1.82 4.38 15.59
CA THR A 138 2.58 4.75 14.39
C THR A 138 1.71 5.53 13.42
N LEU A 139 0.46 5.12 13.21
CA LEU A 139 -0.49 5.82 12.37
C LEU A 139 -0.85 7.19 12.94
N ALA A 140 -1.12 7.28 14.23
CA ALA A 140 -1.47 8.55 14.87
C ALA A 140 -0.33 9.56 14.74
N TYR A 141 0.92 9.13 14.97
CA TYR A 141 2.10 9.96 14.73
C TYR A 141 2.18 10.39 13.26
N ALA A 142 2.14 9.43 12.33
CA ALA A 142 2.34 9.63 10.91
C ALA A 142 1.26 10.48 10.21
N LEU A 143 0.06 10.58 10.80
CA LEU A 143 -1.06 11.39 10.28
C LEU A 143 -1.17 12.78 10.94
N VAL A 144 -0.43 13.03 12.02
CA VAL A 144 -0.46 14.29 12.78
C VAL A 144 0.78 15.13 12.56
N VAL A 145 1.96 14.49 12.56
CA VAL A 145 3.24 15.18 12.44
C VAL A 145 3.44 15.55 10.98
N HIS A 146 3.65 16.83 10.72
CA HIS A 146 3.97 17.34 9.38
C HIS A 146 5.43 17.74 9.31
N HIS A 147 6.12 17.41 8.22
CA HIS A 147 7.50 17.84 8.06
C HIS A 147 7.57 19.28 7.50
N PRO A 148 8.44 20.16 8.00
CA PRO A 148 8.56 21.56 7.54
C PRO A 148 8.94 21.75 6.06
N GLN A 149 9.39 20.72 5.34
CA GLN A 149 9.68 20.83 3.90
C GLN A 149 8.62 20.14 3.04
N ASP A 150 7.49 19.73 3.63
CA ASP A 150 6.32 19.30 2.85
C ASP A 150 5.60 20.54 2.34
N GLU A 151 5.58 20.73 1.02
CA GLU A 151 5.01 21.91 0.38
C GLU A 151 3.48 21.97 0.55
N VAL A 152 2.85 20.79 0.60
CA VAL A 152 1.41 20.62 0.75
C VAL A 152 1.10 20.00 2.11
N GLN A 153 0.55 20.81 3.01
CA GLN A 153 -0.03 20.34 4.25
C GLN A 153 -1.47 19.90 4.00
N VAL A 154 -1.87 18.75 4.52
CA VAL A 154 -3.24 18.26 4.40
C VAL A 154 -3.81 17.93 5.77
N THR A 155 -5.13 17.99 5.89
CA THR A 155 -5.86 17.65 7.10
C THR A 155 -6.92 16.64 6.75
N ILE A 156 -6.97 15.60 7.57
CA ILE A 156 -7.89 14.48 7.39
C ILE A 156 -9.10 14.71 8.27
N ASN A 157 -10.27 14.41 7.72
CA ASN A 157 -11.48 14.25 8.51
C ASN A 157 -11.77 12.75 8.68
N LEU A 158 -11.43 12.19 9.84
CA LEU A 158 -11.64 10.77 10.13
C LEU A 158 -13.12 10.37 10.08
N ASP A 159 -14.03 11.32 10.28
CA ASP A 159 -15.47 11.07 10.23
C ASP A 159 -15.95 10.67 8.83
N GLN A 160 -15.16 10.87 7.78
CA GLN A 160 -15.48 10.46 6.42
C GLN A 160 -15.18 8.96 6.17
N TYR A 161 -14.42 8.32 7.06
CA TYR A 161 -13.97 6.95 6.89
C TYR A 161 -14.74 5.99 7.80
N LEU A 162 -15.09 4.81 7.27
CA LEU A 162 -15.60 3.70 8.07
C LEU A 162 -14.45 2.91 8.69
N TYR A 163 -13.43 2.62 7.88
CA TYR A 163 -12.18 2.03 8.31
C TYR A 163 -11.06 2.46 7.36
N MET A 164 -9.83 2.43 7.88
CA MET A 164 -8.61 2.54 7.09
C MET A 164 -7.52 1.71 7.73
N GLN A 165 -6.73 1.04 6.90
CA GLN A 165 -5.64 0.18 7.30
C GLN A 165 -4.44 0.46 6.41
N PHE A 166 -3.26 0.48 7.03
CA PHE A 166 -2.01 0.66 6.32
C PHE A 166 -1.06 -0.48 6.66
N TRP A 167 -0.29 -0.87 5.65
CA TRP A 167 0.84 -1.76 5.81
C TRP A 167 2.06 -1.14 5.17
N ALA A 168 3.21 -1.28 5.82
CA ALA A 168 4.47 -0.77 5.31
C ALA A 168 5.45 -1.91 5.04
N LEU A 169 6.19 -1.78 3.95
CA LEU A 169 7.32 -2.62 3.60
C LEU A 169 8.59 -1.83 3.86
N GLY A 170 9.34 -2.25 4.87
CA GLY A 170 10.69 -1.77 5.15
C GLY A 170 10.77 -0.28 5.48
N GLN A 171 11.76 0.06 6.29
CA GLN A 171 12.14 1.43 6.55
C GLN A 171 13.51 1.71 5.97
N ARG A 172 13.67 2.88 5.36
CA ARG A 172 14.95 3.40 4.91
C ARG A 172 15.15 4.82 5.42
N VAL A 173 16.40 5.17 5.60
CA VAL A 173 16.84 6.54 5.87
C VAL A 173 17.62 6.96 4.63
N GLY A 174 17.31 8.12 4.09
CA GLY A 174 18.03 8.62 2.92
C GLY A 174 17.55 9.99 2.47
N GLN A 175 18.25 10.54 1.48
CA GLN A 175 17.83 11.77 0.85
C GLN A 175 16.65 11.51 -0.06
N MET A 176 15.52 12.13 0.24
CA MET A 176 14.34 12.03 -0.59
C MET A 176 14.44 13.06 -1.73
N PRO A 177 14.42 12.64 -3.01
CA PRO A 177 14.38 13.60 -4.11
C PRO A 177 13.07 14.39 -4.02
N ARG A 178 13.20 15.72 -3.99
CA ARG A 178 12.06 16.64 -4.01
C ARG A 178 11.36 16.52 -5.36
N LYS A 179 10.34 15.67 -5.45
CA LYS A 179 9.52 15.49 -6.66
C LYS A 179 8.45 16.59 -6.74
N SER A 180 8.87 17.86 -6.69
CA SER A 180 8.03 19.02 -6.98
C SER A 180 8.29 19.44 -8.43
N SER A 181 7.39 19.09 -9.35
CA SER A 181 7.51 19.46 -10.78
C SER A 181 6.90 20.83 -11.10
N VAL A 182 6.12 21.40 -10.18
CA VAL A 182 5.54 22.74 -10.36
C VAL A 182 6.57 23.74 -9.84
N GLY A 183 7.45 24.15 -10.76
CA GLY A 183 8.58 25.04 -10.51
C GLY A 183 8.28 26.15 -9.51
N SER A 184 8.70 25.94 -8.26
CA SER A 184 9.02 27.06 -7.39
C SER A 184 10.50 27.34 -7.58
N GLU A 185 10.82 28.05 -8.66
CA GLU A 185 11.94 28.99 -8.62
C GLU A 185 11.60 30.08 -7.60
N ARG A 186 11.57 29.71 -6.30
CA ARG A 186 11.67 30.69 -5.24
C ARG A 186 13.11 31.16 -5.25
N GLY A 187 13.29 32.38 -5.76
CA GLY A 187 14.57 33.03 -5.94
C GLY A 187 15.42 33.09 -4.67
N PHE A 188 16.73 33.10 -4.91
CA PHE A 188 17.87 33.58 -4.11
C PHE A 188 18.01 33.27 -2.61
N PHE A 189 17.00 32.77 -1.90
CA PHE A 189 17.08 32.44 -0.48
C PHE A 189 17.00 30.92 -0.28
N THR A 190 18.20 30.33 -0.10
CA THR A 190 18.45 29.01 0.51
C THR A 190 17.52 27.89 0.06
N LYS A 191 17.88 27.22 -1.04
CA LYS A 191 17.48 25.81 -1.23
C LYS A 191 18.06 25.04 -0.05
N SER A 192 17.26 24.77 0.98
CA SER A 192 17.68 23.90 2.07
C SER A 192 18.11 22.56 1.45
N PRO A 193 19.29 22.02 1.80
CA PRO A 193 19.74 20.75 1.24
C PRO A 193 18.68 19.66 1.48
N PRO A 194 18.58 18.64 0.60
CA PRO A 194 17.67 17.53 0.81
C PRO A 194 17.96 16.93 2.20
N ALA A 195 16.98 17.05 3.10
CA ALA A 195 17.14 16.52 4.45
C ALA A 195 17.15 15.00 4.36
N GLU A 196 18.04 14.38 5.12
CA GLU A 196 17.98 12.96 5.34
C GLU A 196 16.69 12.65 6.10
N ARG A 197 15.80 11.88 5.47
CA ARG A 197 14.47 11.57 6.02
C ARG A 197 14.26 10.08 6.07
N ARG A 198 13.43 9.68 7.01
CA ARG A 198 12.95 8.31 7.12
C ARG A 198 11.73 8.13 6.24
N TYR A 199 11.74 7.07 5.44
CA TYR A 199 10.62 6.77 4.56
C TYR A 199 10.40 5.26 4.45
N PHE A 200 9.15 4.90 4.20
CA PHE A 200 8.75 3.54 3.88
C PHE A 200 9.03 3.27 2.41
N LYS A 201 9.69 2.13 2.12
CA LYS A 201 10.01 1.75 0.74
C LYS A 201 8.73 1.49 -0.06
N ARG A 202 7.75 0.82 0.53
CA ARG A 202 6.37 0.74 0.00
C ARG A 202 5.34 0.83 1.12
N VAL A 203 4.18 1.38 0.82
CA VAL A 203 3.01 1.45 1.71
C VAL A 203 1.78 0.99 0.95
N VAL A 204 1.03 0.06 1.54
CA VAL A 204 -0.30 -0.36 1.06
C VAL A 204 -1.35 0.31 1.94
N LEU A 205 -2.36 0.88 1.30
CA LEU A 205 -3.52 1.51 1.91
C LEU A 205 -4.76 0.72 1.49
N ALA A 206 -5.55 0.32 2.48
CA ALA A 206 -6.94 -0.11 2.29
C ALA A 206 -7.86 0.85 3.05
N ALA A 207 -8.76 1.53 2.36
CA ALA A 207 -9.67 2.48 2.98
C ALA A 207 -11.07 2.41 2.38
N ARG A 208 -12.08 2.59 3.23
CA ARG A 208 -13.49 2.69 2.83
C ARG A 208 -14.08 3.99 3.39
N THR A 209 -14.58 4.84 2.49
CA THR A 209 -15.29 6.08 2.87
C THR A 209 -16.78 5.83 3.06
N LYS A 210 -17.45 6.70 3.81
CA LYS A 210 -18.90 6.63 4.04
C LYS A 210 -19.64 6.85 2.72
N GLY A 211 -20.35 5.82 2.26
CA GLY A 211 -21.04 5.82 0.96
C GLY A 211 -20.13 5.58 -0.26
N GLY A 212 -18.83 5.35 -0.06
CA GLY A 212 -17.87 5.05 -1.12
C GLY A 212 -17.77 3.55 -1.44
N HIS A 213 -16.63 3.12 -1.97
CA HIS A 213 -16.24 1.70 -2.14
C HIS A 213 -14.89 1.44 -1.45
N LEU A 214 -14.52 0.18 -1.25
CA LEU A 214 -13.17 -0.16 -0.79
C LEU A 214 -12.14 0.24 -1.85
N VAL A 215 -11.20 1.09 -1.45
CA VAL A 215 -10.06 1.52 -2.26
C VAL A 215 -8.80 0.85 -1.74
N LEU A 216 -8.14 0.08 -2.61
CA LEU A 216 -6.83 -0.51 -2.33
C LEU A 216 -5.77 0.21 -3.18
N LYS A 217 -4.74 0.77 -2.56
CA LYS A 217 -3.65 1.47 -3.27
C LYS A 217 -2.30 1.13 -2.67
N SER A 218 -1.28 1.08 -3.52
CA SER A 218 0.11 0.94 -3.08
C SER A 218 0.96 2.09 -3.58
N PHE A 219 1.85 2.53 -2.70
CA PHE A 219 2.70 3.68 -2.90
C PHE A 219 4.16 3.30 -2.65
N LYS A 220 5.09 3.91 -3.39
CA LYS A 220 6.54 3.81 -3.17
C LYS A 220 7.07 5.09 -2.55
N ASP A 221 8.15 4.92 -1.78
CA ASP A 221 8.92 6.02 -1.18
C ASP A 221 7.99 7.01 -0.45
N THR A 222 7.33 6.53 0.60
CA THR A 222 6.38 7.33 1.40
C THR A 222 7.09 7.87 2.65
N PRO A 223 7.15 9.19 2.84
CA PRO A 223 7.74 9.76 4.06
C PRO A 223 6.91 9.36 5.28
N LEU A 224 7.55 9.31 6.44
CA LEU A 224 6.90 8.89 7.65
C LEU A 224 5.84 9.87 8.15
N GLU A 225 6.16 11.14 8.05
CA GLU A 225 5.39 12.28 8.55
C GLU A 225 4.40 12.81 7.51
N GLY A 226 4.00 11.96 6.56
CA GLY A 226 3.18 12.39 5.41
C GLY A 226 2.23 11.31 4.90
N LEU A 227 1.84 10.36 5.76
CA LEU A 227 0.88 9.31 5.38
C LEU A 227 -0.49 9.91 5.06
N GLU A 228 -0.81 11.08 5.61
CA GLU A 228 -2.08 11.76 5.37
C GLU A 228 -2.30 12.13 3.90
N GLN A 229 -1.22 12.32 3.15
CA GLN A 229 -1.28 12.71 1.74
C GLN A 229 -1.75 11.57 0.84
N LEU A 230 -1.62 10.32 1.30
CA LEU A 230 -1.99 9.12 0.55
C LEU A 230 -3.50 8.82 0.59
N LEU A 231 -4.23 9.47 1.48
CA LEU A 231 -5.64 9.19 1.72
C LEU A 231 -6.53 9.72 0.57
N PRO A 232 -7.59 8.99 0.19
CA PRO A 232 -8.48 9.39 -0.91
C PRO A 232 -9.23 10.71 -0.70
N GLU A 233 -9.69 10.98 0.52
CA GLU A 233 -10.46 12.16 0.90
C GLU A 233 -9.66 12.97 1.93
N LEU A 234 -9.06 14.06 1.46
CA LEU A 234 -8.28 14.97 2.29
C LEU A 234 -8.63 16.43 1.99
N LYS A 235 -8.49 17.28 2.99
CA LYS A 235 -8.63 18.73 2.83
C LYS A 235 -7.25 19.35 2.82
N VAL A 236 -6.90 20.06 1.74
CA VAL A 236 -5.66 20.83 1.69
C VAL A 236 -5.71 21.93 2.75
N ARG A 237 -4.73 21.92 3.65
CA ARG A 237 -4.58 22.91 4.71
C ARG A 237 -3.71 24.05 4.19
N THR A 238 -4.21 25.27 4.33
CA THR A 238 -3.39 26.47 4.13
C THR A 238 -2.78 26.87 5.48
N PRO A 239 -1.44 26.98 5.60
CA PRO A 239 -0.82 27.40 6.84
C PRO A 239 -1.24 28.84 7.19
N ALA A 240 -1.47 29.12 8.47
CA ALA A 240 -2.02 30.39 8.93
C ALA A 240 -1.17 31.59 8.53
N LEU A 241 0.17 31.46 8.62
CA LEU A 241 1.11 32.49 8.21
C LEU A 241 1.02 32.81 6.72
N GLN A 242 0.88 31.78 5.87
CA GLN A 242 0.72 31.98 4.43
C GLN A 242 -0.63 32.61 4.10
N ARG A 243 -1.70 32.22 4.81
CA ARG A 243 -3.02 32.86 4.67
C ARG A 243 -2.98 34.33 5.09
N ALA A 244 -2.29 34.65 6.18
CA ALA A 244 -2.08 36.02 6.63
C ALA A 244 -1.27 36.84 5.62
N LEU A 245 -0.17 36.28 5.09
CA LEU A 245 0.63 36.93 4.05
C LEU A 245 -0.20 37.18 2.79
N LEU A 246 -1.02 36.22 2.37
CA LEU A 246 -1.90 36.38 1.20
C LEU A 246 -2.93 37.50 1.44
N ASN A 247 -3.57 37.52 2.61
CA ASN A 247 -4.47 38.62 3.00
C ASN A 247 -3.74 39.97 3.04
N LEU A 248 -2.50 40.02 3.54
CA LEU A 248 -1.69 41.23 3.59
C LEU A 248 -1.37 41.75 2.19
N THR A 249 -0.91 40.89 1.28
CA THR A 249 -0.63 41.28 -0.11
C THR A 249 -1.89 41.76 -0.84
N LEU A 250 -3.03 41.09 -0.61
CA LEU A 250 -4.34 41.53 -1.11
C LEU A 250 -4.71 42.91 -0.56
N PHE A 251 -4.49 43.14 0.72
CA PHE A 251 -4.79 44.41 1.37
C PHE A 251 -3.91 45.55 0.82
N VAL A 252 -2.59 45.39 0.85
CA VAL A 252 -1.63 46.41 0.38
C VAL A 252 -1.90 46.76 -1.08
N SER A 253 -2.07 45.75 -1.94
CA SER A 253 -2.38 45.99 -3.36
C SER A 253 -3.79 46.56 -3.58
N GLY A 254 -4.75 46.31 -2.68
CA GLY A 254 -6.07 46.91 -2.69
C GLY A 254 -6.01 48.41 -2.36
N VAL A 255 -5.24 48.78 -1.33
CA VAL A 255 -5.02 50.19 -0.93
C VAL A 255 -4.35 50.98 -2.05
N VAL A 256 -3.29 50.45 -2.66
CA VAL A 256 -2.60 51.11 -3.78
C VAL A 256 -3.55 51.35 -4.96
N PHE A 257 -4.36 50.35 -5.31
CA PHE A 257 -5.35 50.50 -6.39
C PHE A 257 -6.43 51.52 -6.03
N PHE A 258 -6.91 51.50 -4.78
CA PHE A 258 -7.90 52.46 -4.30
C PHE A 258 -7.38 53.89 -4.39
N VAL A 259 -6.18 54.17 -3.86
CA VAL A 259 -5.59 55.51 -3.90
C VAL A 259 -5.40 55.99 -5.34
N ASN A 260 -4.84 55.16 -6.23
CA ASN A 260 -4.53 55.58 -7.60
C ASN A 260 -5.79 55.75 -8.46
N VAL A 261 -6.75 54.82 -8.39
CA VAL A 261 -7.91 54.80 -9.29
C VAL A 261 -9.10 55.55 -8.70
N CYS A 262 -9.42 55.36 -7.41
CA CYS A 262 -10.57 56.06 -6.83
C CYS A 262 -10.31 57.55 -6.70
N MET A 263 -9.10 57.99 -6.34
CA MET A 263 -8.83 59.42 -6.19
C MET A 263 -8.95 60.17 -7.53
N VAL A 264 -8.42 59.58 -8.62
CA VAL A 264 -8.53 60.17 -9.97
C VAL A 264 -9.99 60.22 -10.43
N VAL A 265 -10.75 59.14 -10.25
CA VAL A 265 -12.16 59.07 -10.67
C VAL A 265 -13.06 60.00 -9.84
N LEU A 266 -12.79 60.16 -8.54
CA LEU A 266 -13.52 61.12 -7.69
C LEU A 266 -13.27 62.57 -8.11
N SER A 267 -12.05 62.88 -8.55
CA SER A 267 -11.65 64.24 -8.90
C SER A 267 -12.19 64.66 -10.28
N ASP A 268 -12.15 63.75 -11.27
CA ASP A 268 -12.47 64.11 -12.66
C ASP A 268 -13.89 63.74 -13.11
N LEU A 269 -14.46 62.63 -12.61
CA LEU A 269 -15.68 62.04 -13.19
C LEU A 269 -16.96 62.26 -12.36
N LYS A 270 -16.88 62.89 -11.18
CA LYS A 270 -18.03 63.14 -10.27
C LYS A 270 -18.97 61.93 -10.10
N VAL A 271 -18.41 60.72 -10.09
CA VAL A 271 -19.17 59.48 -9.89
C VAL A 271 -19.62 59.38 -8.43
N ALA A 272 -20.83 58.87 -8.20
CA ALA A 272 -21.32 58.60 -6.85
C ALA A 272 -20.35 57.66 -6.08
N THR A 273 -19.94 58.08 -4.88
CA THR A 273 -19.00 57.33 -4.02
C THR A 273 -19.46 55.92 -3.72
N SER A 274 -20.77 55.70 -3.56
CA SER A 274 -21.37 54.38 -3.32
C SER A 274 -21.17 53.42 -4.49
N LEU A 275 -21.29 53.92 -5.72
CA LEU A 275 -21.14 53.15 -6.95
C LEU A 275 -19.68 52.80 -7.23
N LEU A 276 -18.76 53.73 -6.92
CA LEU A 276 -17.31 53.50 -6.95
C LEU A 276 -16.88 52.43 -5.94
N LEU A 277 -17.37 52.49 -4.70
CA LEU A 277 -17.11 51.50 -3.67
C LEU A 277 -17.66 50.11 -4.05
N LEU A 278 -18.84 50.06 -4.70
CA LEU A 278 -19.40 48.82 -5.20
C LEU A 278 -18.51 48.18 -6.28
N PHE A 279 -18.07 48.95 -7.27
CA PHE A 279 -17.16 48.45 -8.31
C PHE A 279 -15.80 48.03 -7.74
N PHE A 280 -15.27 48.79 -6.78
CA PHE A 280 -14.04 48.43 -6.09
C PHE A 280 -14.20 47.11 -5.32
N ALA A 281 -15.29 46.94 -4.58
CA ALA A 281 -15.58 45.70 -3.86
C ALA A 281 -15.73 44.51 -4.81
N ALA A 282 -16.44 44.67 -5.93
CA ALA A 282 -16.58 43.64 -6.96
C ALA A 282 -15.23 43.26 -7.58
N PHE A 283 -14.42 44.25 -7.95
CA PHE A 283 -13.07 44.03 -8.47
C PHE A 283 -12.17 43.31 -7.47
N MET A 284 -12.17 43.75 -6.21
CA MET A 284 -11.40 43.11 -5.13
C MET A 284 -11.88 41.69 -4.86
N GLY A 285 -13.19 41.43 -4.92
CA GLY A 285 -13.76 40.08 -4.82
C GLY A 285 -13.28 39.15 -5.95
N LEU A 286 -13.27 39.64 -7.19
CA LEU A 286 -12.74 38.89 -8.33
C LEU A 286 -11.24 38.62 -8.21
N ARG A 287 -10.45 39.63 -7.80
CA ARG A 287 -8.99 39.47 -7.59
C ARG A 287 -8.66 38.50 -6.47
N ALA A 288 -9.37 38.59 -5.35
CA ALA A 288 -9.23 37.65 -4.23
C ALA A 288 -9.53 36.23 -4.73
N SER A 289 -10.67 36.03 -5.39
CA SER A 289 -11.06 34.72 -5.95
C SER A 289 -9.98 34.16 -6.89
N LYS A 290 -9.41 34.97 -7.78
CA LYS A 290 -8.31 34.56 -8.68
C LYS A 290 -7.05 34.17 -7.90
N MET A 291 -6.59 34.98 -6.95
CA MET A 291 -5.37 34.68 -6.18
C MET A 291 -5.52 33.41 -5.31
N PHE A 292 -6.62 33.30 -4.56
CA PHE A 292 -6.89 32.11 -3.74
C PHE A 292 -7.12 30.87 -4.60
N GLY A 293 -7.82 31.01 -5.72
CA GLY A 293 -8.06 29.94 -6.69
C GLY A 293 -6.77 29.40 -7.29
N GLN A 294 -5.89 30.28 -7.80
CA GLN A 294 -4.59 29.91 -8.37
C GLN A 294 -3.68 29.19 -7.37
N ARG A 295 -3.67 29.63 -6.11
CA ARG A 295 -2.88 28.98 -5.04
C ARG A 295 -3.42 27.59 -4.73
N ARG A 296 -4.74 27.45 -4.61
CA ARG A 296 -5.39 26.16 -4.36
C ARG A 296 -5.17 25.18 -5.51
N SER A 297 -5.26 25.64 -6.75
CA SER A 297 -5.02 24.78 -7.92
C SER A 297 -3.56 24.33 -8.01
N ALA A 298 -2.60 25.20 -7.69
CA ALA A 298 -1.18 24.84 -7.65
C ALA A 298 -0.88 23.76 -6.58
N GLN A 299 -1.42 23.91 -5.37
CA GLN A 299 -1.27 22.91 -4.30
C GLN A 299 -1.95 21.58 -4.65
N ALA A 300 -3.14 21.63 -5.25
CA ALA A 300 -3.83 20.43 -5.71
C ALA A 300 -3.04 19.70 -6.81
N LEU A 301 -2.46 20.45 -7.76
CA LEU A 301 -1.62 19.91 -8.82
C LEU A 301 -0.35 19.26 -8.28
N GLU A 302 0.30 19.89 -7.30
CA GLU A 302 1.50 19.34 -6.68
C GLU A 302 1.20 18.03 -5.94
N LEU A 303 0.10 17.98 -5.17
CA LEU A 303 -0.36 16.77 -4.52
C LEU A 303 -0.69 15.67 -5.55
N ALA A 304 -1.35 16.02 -6.65
CA ALA A 304 -1.65 15.09 -7.72
C ALA A 304 -0.37 14.53 -8.39
N HIS A 305 0.62 15.38 -8.67
CA HIS A 305 1.91 14.94 -9.21
C HIS A 305 2.64 14.02 -8.23
N MET A 306 2.66 14.36 -6.94
CA MET A 306 3.25 13.53 -5.90
C MET A 306 2.59 12.14 -5.88
N LEU A 307 1.25 12.09 -5.85
CA LEU A 307 0.49 10.84 -5.84
C LEU A 307 0.70 10.03 -7.13
N TYR A 308 0.76 10.69 -8.28
CA TYR A 308 1.00 10.04 -9.58
C TYR A 308 2.36 9.33 -9.59
N TYR A 309 3.44 10.01 -9.19
CA TYR A 309 4.78 9.42 -9.21
C TYR A 309 5.05 8.43 -8.07
N ARG A 310 4.27 8.49 -6.99
CA ARG A 310 4.38 7.56 -5.86
C ARG A 310 3.43 6.36 -5.96
N SER A 311 2.30 6.47 -6.65
CA SER A 311 1.40 5.33 -6.87
C SER A 311 2.11 4.24 -7.68
N THR A 312 1.97 2.98 -7.25
CA THR A 312 2.53 1.83 -7.97
C THR A 312 1.48 0.92 -8.56
N SER A 313 0.34 0.76 -7.90
CA SER A 313 -0.73 -0.17 -8.32
C SER A 313 -2.03 0.12 -7.57
N ASN A 314 -3.16 -0.13 -8.21
CA ASN A 314 -4.49 0.10 -7.63
C ASN A 314 -5.33 -1.19 -7.64
N ASN A 315 -6.21 -1.37 -6.65
CA ASN A 315 -7.28 -2.37 -6.65
C ASN A 315 -6.82 -3.78 -7.06
N SER A 316 -7.35 -4.37 -8.14
CA SER A 316 -7.00 -5.74 -8.57
C SER A 316 -5.53 -5.88 -8.98
N GLU A 317 -4.92 -4.84 -9.55
CA GLU A 317 -3.49 -4.82 -9.90
C GLU A 317 -2.60 -4.89 -8.65
N LEU A 318 -3.04 -4.28 -7.55
CA LEU A 318 -2.34 -4.41 -6.28
C LEU A 318 -2.36 -5.87 -5.79
N LEU A 319 -3.49 -6.56 -5.90
CA LEU A 319 -3.60 -7.95 -5.47
C LEU A 319 -2.67 -8.87 -6.29
N SER A 320 -2.60 -8.67 -7.60
CA SER A 320 -1.69 -9.42 -8.48
C SER A 320 -0.22 -9.10 -8.20
N ALA A 321 0.11 -7.82 -7.98
CA ALA A 321 1.46 -7.39 -7.64
C ALA A 321 1.93 -7.93 -6.28
N LEU A 322 1.04 -7.98 -5.28
CA LEU A 322 1.33 -8.56 -3.97
C LEU A 322 1.55 -10.07 -4.05
N ALA A 323 0.72 -10.78 -4.82
CA ALA A 323 0.89 -12.21 -5.02
C ALA A 323 2.21 -12.55 -5.74
N LEU A 324 2.57 -11.78 -6.77
CA LEU A 324 3.84 -11.95 -7.48
C LEU A 324 5.03 -11.68 -6.54
N ARG A 325 4.98 -10.57 -5.79
CA ARG A 325 5.99 -10.27 -4.78
C ARG A 325 6.08 -11.38 -3.73
N ALA A 326 4.95 -11.94 -3.32
CA ALA A 326 4.93 -13.03 -2.36
C ALA A 326 5.64 -14.28 -2.92
N GLN A 327 5.43 -14.59 -4.19
CA GLN A 327 6.12 -15.68 -4.86
C GLN A 327 7.64 -15.44 -4.93
N ASP A 328 8.07 -14.22 -5.25
CA ASP A 328 9.49 -13.90 -5.40
C ASP A 328 10.26 -14.08 -4.09
N GLU A 329 9.73 -13.62 -2.97
CA GLU A 329 10.40 -13.80 -1.68
C GLU A 329 10.33 -15.26 -1.20
N HIS A 330 9.24 -15.99 -1.48
CA HIS A 330 9.18 -17.46 -1.25
C HIS A 330 10.31 -18.16 -2.02
N ALA A 331 10.45 -17.89 -3.32
CA ALA A 331 11.49 -18.50 -4.13
C ALA A 331 12.89 -18.25 -3.56
N LYS A 332 13.17 -17.01 -3.10
CA LYS A 332 14.45 -16.68 -2.43
C LYS A 332 14.65 -17.50 -1.15
N GLU A 333 13.63 -17.61 -0.30
CA GLU A 333 13.72 -18.37 0.94
C GLU A 333 13.94 -19.86 0.70
N ALA A 334 13.23 -20.45 -0.27
CA ALA A 334 13.39 -21.85 -0.64
C ALA A 334 14.79 -22.14 -1.22
N LEU A 335 15.32 -21.25 -2.07
CA LEU A 335 16.67 -21.36 -2.61
C LEU A 335 17.75 -21.24 -1.53
N LEU A 336 17.59 -20.30 -0.59
CA LEU A 336 18.47 -20.16 0.56
C LEU A 336 18.41 -21.41 1.45
N ALA A 337 17.22 -21.91 1.77
CA ALA A 337 17.08 -23.14 2.52
C ALA A 337 17.76 -24.32 1.83
N HIS A 338 17.51 -24.52 0.54
CA HIS A 338 18.08 -25.63 -0.22
C HIS A 338 19.61 -25.56 -0.27
N SER A 339 20.16 -24.39 -0.61
CA SER A 339 21.60 -24.20 -0.76
C SER A 339 22.37 -24.40 0.55
N PHE A 340 21.86 -23.90 1.68
CA PHE A 340 22.51 -24.05 2.98
C PHE A 340 22.36 -25.47 3.54
N LEU A 341 21.20 -26.11 3.34
CA LEU A 341 21.01 -27.51 3.73
C LEU A 341 21.90 -28.46 2.92
N ALA A 342 22.14 -28.17 1.64
CA ALA A 342 23.03 -28.97 0.79
C ALA A 342 24.51 -28.91 1.25
N ARG A 343 24.93 -27.79 1.86
CA ARG A 343 26.29 -27.60 2.41
C ARG A 343 26.47 -28.14 3.82
N ARG A 344 25.40 -28.60 4.46
CA ARG A 344 25.44 -29.07 5.85
C ARG A 344 26.20 -30.40 5.92
N PRO A 345 27.23 -30.53 6.78
CA PRO A 345 27.95 -31.78 6.95
C PRO A 345 27.00 -32.90 7.37
N GLN A 346 27.09 -34.05 6.70
CA GLN A 346 26.24 -35.23 6.90
C GLN A 346 26.56 -35.88 8.25
N GLY A 347 25.96 -35.35 9.32
CA GLY A 347 26.14 -35.87 10.67
C GLY A 347 24.99 -35.44 11.58
N ALA A 348 24.11 -36.39 11.89
CA ALA A 348 22.90 -36.29 12.72
C ALA A 348 21.72 -35.51 12.11
N ARG A 349 20.68 -36.28 11.72
CA ARG A 349 19.34 -35.81 11.39
C ARG A 349 18.71 -35.19 12.63
N ARG A 350 18.93 -33.88 12.84
CA ARG A 350 18.37 -33.15 13.99
C ARG A 350 16.86 -32.94 13.83
N PRO A 351 16.14 -32.69 14.94
CA PRO A 351 14.77 -32.22 14.91
C PRO A 351 14.57 -31.05 13.93
N PRO A 352 13.37 -30.91 13.35
CA PRO A 352 13.06 -29.83 12.40
C PRO A 352 13.22 -28.43 13.02
N GLU A 353 12.97 -28.28 14.32
CA GLU A 353 13.09 -27.00 15.05
C GLU A 353 14.55 -26.54 15.18
N GLU A 354 15.45 -27.45 15.55
CA GLU A 354 16.89 -27.16 15.61
C GLU A 354 17.46 -26.88 14.21
N THR A 355 16.92 -27.58 13.20
CA THR A 355 17.31 -27.33 11.80
C THR A 355 16.83 -25.96 11.33
N SER A 356 15.65 -25.51 11.75
CA SER A 356 15.18 -24.16 11.42
C SER A 356 16.00 -23.07 12.11
N GLN A 357 16.31 -23.24 13.40
CA GLN A 357 17.09 -22.24 14.14
C GLN A 357 18.51 -22.12 13.57
N TRP A 358 19.16 -23.26 13.31
CA TRP A 358 20.45 -23.28 12.64
C TRP A 358 20.41 -22.61 11.27
N LEU A 359 19.45 -22.98 10.42
CA LEU A 359 19.30 -22.40 9.09
C LEU A 359 19.08 -20.88 9.17
N GLN A 360 18.30 -20.44 10.15
CA GLN A 360 18.07 -19.01 10.38
C GLN A 360 19.36 -18.28 10.72
N SER A 361 20.09 -18.72 11.74
CA SER A 361 21.32 -18.04 12.15
C SER A 361 22.38 -18.03 11.04
N GLU A 362 22.56 -19.13 10.31
CA GLU A 362 23.54 -19.19 9.21
C GLU A 362 23.20 -18.26 8.06
N VAL A 363 21.92 -18.22 7.66
CA VAL A 363 21.47 -17.35 6.57
C VAL A 363 21.52 -15.87 6.98
N GLU A 364 21.08 -15.53 8.19
CA GLU A 364 21.17 -14.16 8.72
C GLU A 364 22.62 -13.67 8.80
N ASN A 365 23.53 -14.51 9.30
CA ASN A 365 24.96 -14.19 9.37
C ASN A 365 25.57 -14.02 7.97
N TRP A 366 25.23 -14.90 7.03
CA TRP A 366 25.71 -14.79 5.65
C TRP A 366 25.17 -13.53 4.95
N LEU A 367 23.89 -13.20 5.14
CA LEU A 367 23.28 -11.99 4.60
C LEU A 367 23.94 -10.74 5.17
N LEU A 368 24.23 -10.72 6.48
CA LEU A 368 24.94 -9.62 7.11
C LEU A 368 26.37 -9.49 6.54
N ALA A 369 27.09 -10.60 6.39
CA ALA A 369 28.45 -10.60 5.86
C ALA A 369 28.52 -10.13 4.39
N GLN A 370 27.53 -10.49 3.55
CA GLN A 370 27.53 -10.14 2.14
C GLN A 370 26.95 -8.76 1.83
N SER A 371 25.86 -8.39 2.52
CA SER A 371 25.12 -7.16 2.21
C SER A 371 25.39 -6.01 3.18
N GLY A 372 26.05 -6.28 4.32
CA GLY A 372 26.17 -5.33 5.43
C GLY A 372 24.83 -4.99 6.11
N CYS A 373 23.74 -5.62 5.69
CA CYS A 373 22.40 -5.38 6.20
C CYS A 373 22.00 -6.53 7.12
N ASP A 374 21.56 -6.19 8.33
CA ASP A 374 20.91 -7.14 9.22
C ASP A 374 19.46 -7.33 8.73
N VAL A 375 19.18 -8.55 8.25
CA VAL A 375 17.93 -9.01 7.62
C VAL A 375 17.42 -10.19 8.43
N ALA A 376 16.15 -10.15 8.83
CA ALA A 376 15.54 -11.28 9.54
C ALA A 376 15.17 -12.39 8.54
N PHE A 377 15.64 -13.62 8.79
CA PHE A 377 15.30 -14.81 8.02
C PHE A 377 14.48 -15.80 8.88
N ASN A 378 13.58 -16.58 8.28
CA ASN A 378 12.77 -17.54 9.05
C ASN A 378 13.09 -18.95 8.59
N GLY A 379 13.81 -19.69 9.43
CA GLY A 379 14.16 -21.05 9.09
C GLY A 379 12.96 -22.00 9.06
N THR A 380 11.96 -21.86 9.94
CA THR A 380 10.83 -22.82 10.01
C THR A 380 10.02 -22.79 8.74
N ARG A 381 9.84 -21.59 8.22
CA ARG A 381 9.10 -21.34 7.00
C ARG A 381 9.85 -21.72 5.74
N ALA A 382 11.13 -21.36 5.64
CA ALA A 382 11.94 -21.74 4.50
C ALA A 382 12.04 -23.28 4.37
N LEU A 383 12.01 -24.00 5.50
CA LEU A 383 11.87 -25.45 5.51
C LEU A 383 10.49 -25.93 5.08
N ALA A 384 9.41 -25.27 5.49
CA ALA A 384 8.04 -25.59 5.06
C ALA A 384 7.90 -25.46 3.53
N HIS A 385 8.51 -24.43 2.96
CA HIS A 385 8.60 -24.19 1.52
C HIS A 385 9.32 -25.27 0.76
N LEU A 386 10.52 -25.59 1.24
CA LEU A 386 11.30 -26.64 0.64
C LEU A 386 10.55 -27.98 0.68
N LYS A 387 9.89 -28.30 1.80
CA LYS A 387 9.01 -29.48 1.92
C LYS A 387 7.84 -29.46 0.93
N ALA A 388 7.23 -28.30 0.68
CA ALA A 388 6.15 -28.16 -0.29
C ALA A 388 6.62 -28.36 -1.74
N LEU A 389 7.88 -28.02 -2.05
CA LEU A 389 8.48 -28.22 -3.38
C LEU A 389 9.01 -29.64 -3.61
N THR A 390 9.46 -30.32 -2.55
CA THR A 390 10.05 -31.68 -2.61
C THR A 390 9.17 -32.75 -3.26
N PRO A 391 7.82 -32.81 -3.09
CA PRO A 391 6.98 -33.81 -3.76
C PRO A 391 6.93 -33.68 -5.29
N ILE A 392 7.35 -32.56 -5.87
CA ILE A 392 7.32 -32.34 -7.34
C ILE A 392 8.60 -32.84 -8.01
N SER A 393 9.72 -32.95 -7.28
CA SER A 393 11.01 -33.38 -7.84
C SER A 393 11.08 -34.87 -8.21
N GLY A 394 10.13 -35.70 -7.76
CA GLY A 394 10.08 -37.13 -8.09
C GLY A 394 9.32 -37.49 -9.38
N MET A 395 8.64 -36.52 -10.03
CA MET A 395 7.75 -36.76 -11.18
C MET A 395 7.99 -35.75 -12.32
N TYR A 396 9.23 -35.29 -12.50
CA TYR A 396 9.57 -34.44 -13.65
C TYR A 396 10.50 -35.17 -14.64
N PRO A 397 10.18 -35.20 -15.94
CA PRO A 397 8.97 -34.65 -16.56
C PRO A 397 7.71 -35.48 -16.22
N PRO A 398 6.53 -34.85 -16.07
CA PRO A 398 5.29 -35.59 -15.88
C PRO A 398 5.03 -36.49 -17.10
N PRO A 399 4.41 -37.68 -16.92
CA PRO A 399 4.11 -38.57 -18.03
C PRO A 399 3.15 -37.85 -19.00
N GLY A 400 3.66 -37.50 -20.19
CA GLY A 400 2.93 -36.73 -21.21
C GLY A 400 3.59 -35.41 -21.64
N PHE A 401 4.70 -34.99 -21.02
CA PHE A 401 5.47 -33.86 -21.54
C PHE A 401 6.14 -34.23 -22.88
N PRO A 402 5.95 -33.45 -23.96
CA PRO A 402 6.66 -33.69 -25.21
C PRO A 402 8.16 -33.53 -24.94
N LYS A 403 8.93 -34.58 -25.25
CA LYS A 403 10.39 -34.48 -25.28
C LYS A 403 10.71 -33.46 -26.35
N LEU A 404 11.23 -32.29 -25.96
CA LEU A 404 11.84 -31.37 -26.90
C LEU A 404 13.07 -32.10 -27.45
N ASP A 405 13.01 -32.48 -28.73
CA ASP A 405 14.17 -33.02 -29.42
C ASP A 405 15.30 -32.00 -29.30
N PRO A 406 16.52 -32.43 -28.88
CA PRO A 406 17.66 -31.53 -28.88
C PRO A 406 17.85 -31.05 -30.31
N LEU A 407 17.70 -29.74 -30.50
CA LEU A 407 17.91 -29.01 -31.76
C LEU A 407 18.99 -29.71 -32.59
N ALA A 408 18.56 -30.32 -33.68
CA ALA A 408 19.43 -30.92 -34.67
C ALA A 408 20.52 -29.89 -35.00
N ALA A 409 21.78 -30.29 -34.77
CA ALA A 409 22.93 -29.53 -35.20
C ALA A 409 22.72 -29.15 -36.65
N VAL A 410 22.64 -27.84 -36.92
CA VAL A 410 22.57 -27.29 -38.27
C VAL A 410 23.86 -27.72 -38.97
N THR A 411 23.80 -28.80 -39.74
CA THR A 411 24.84 -29.18 -40.69
C THR A 411 24.88 -28.10 -41.75
N SER A 412 25.98 -27.34 -41.74
CA SER A 412 26.39 -26.44 -42.81
C SER A 412 26.59 -27.22 -44.10
N GLU A 413 25.63 -27.12 -45.03
CA GLU A 413 25.82 -27.54 -46.43
C GLU A 413 26.49 -26.42 -47.22
N SER A 414 27.63 -26.75 -47.84
CA SER A 414 28.31 -25.92 -48.85
C SER A 414 27.49 -25.84 -50.15
N PRO A 415 27.58 -24.74 -50.92
CA PRO A 415 26.78 -24.58 -52.14
C PRO A 415 27.32 -25.45 -53.28
N GLN A 416 26.46 -26.31 -53.84
CA GLN A 416 26.74 -27.14 -55.01
C GLN A 416 26.58 -26.34 -56.32
N ALA A 417 27.53 -26.49 -57.23
CA ALA A 417 27.63 -25.80 -58.51
C ALA A 417 26.55 -26.24 -59.52
N ALA A 418 26.11 -25.29 -60.36
CA ALA A 418 25.08 -25.47 -61.39
C ALA A 418 25.52 -26.44 -62.52
N PRO A 419 24.60 -27.26 -63.07
CA PRO A 419 24.91 -28.14 -64.19
C PRO A 419 24.88 -27.39 -65.53
N SER A 420 25.93 -27.61 -66.32
CA SER A 420 26.14 -27.17 -67.69
C SER A 420 25.10 -27.74 -68.65
N SER A 421 24.44 -26.87 -69.42
CA SER A 421 23.63 -27.25 -70.58
C SER A 421 24.54 -27.58 -71.77
N ALA A 422 24.56 -28.83 -72.20
CA ALA A 422 25.06 -29.22 -73.51
C ALA A 422 24.15 -30.33 -74.07
N ASN A 423 23.53 -30.03 -75.20
CA ASN A 423 23.20 -30.96 -76.30
C ASN A 423 22.44 -30.20 -77.40
N PRO A 424 22.53 -30.66 -78.67
CA PRO A 424 23.51 -30.21 -79.65
C PRO A 424 23.08 -29.02 -80.53
#